data_AF-A0A660S382-F1
#
_entry.id   AF-A0A660S382-F1
#
_cell.length_a   1.000
_cell.length_b   1.000
_cell.length_c   1.000
_cell.angle_alpha   90.00
_cell.angle_beta   90.00
_cell.angle_gamma   90.00
#
_symmetry.space_group_name_H-M   'P 1'
#
loop_
_entity.id
_entity.type
_entity.pdbx_description
1 polymer ?
#
loop_
_entity_poly.entity_id
_entity_poly.type
_entity_poly.pdbx_seq_one_letter_code
_entity_poly.pdbx_strand_id
1 'polypeptide(L)'
;MKKLRERISLIRLIFIILVVFIFRCAPTLKEVPEVPKEAIEAERLKQRKLALFTYFERKERLNNVWYNLLIGAVPFCKNNLRPIYGFEIHDKKMYKKEDVKLLREKYLLNDKPTVWYVHPNLPAKIAGLKVNDKILKINGKEP
;
A
#
# COMPACT_ATOMS: atom_id res chain seq x y z
N MET A 1 38.84 -54.40 -5.45
CA MET A 1 39.35 -53.10 -5.98
C MET A 1 38.46 -52.45 -7.06
N LYS A 2 37.80 -53.21 -7.96
CA LYS A 2 36.96 -52.66 -9.06
C LYS A 2 35.79 -51.76 -8.58
N LYS A 3 35.04 -52.20 -7.56
CA LYS A 3 33.93 -51.43 -6.93
C LYS A 3 34.34 -50.09 -6.29
N LEU A 4 35.59 -49.97 -5.82
CA LEU A 4 36.09 -48.72 -5.21
C LEU A 4 36.43 -47.69 -6.30
N ARG A 5 36.97 -48.15 -7.44
CA ARG A 5 37.28 -47.33 -8.62
C ARG A 5 36.01 -46.77 -9.28
N GLU A 6 34.95 -47.57 -9.36
CA GLU A 6 33.64 -47.15 -9.90
C GLU A 6 32.96 -46.11 -9.00
N ARG A 7 33.02 -46.27 -7.67
CA ARG A 7 32.50 -45.26 -6.72
C ARG A 7 33.26 -43.93 -6.80
N ILE A 8 34.59 -43.98 -6.93
CA ILE A 8 35.41 -42.77 -7.11
C ILE A 8 35.09 -42.08 -8.45
N SER A 9 34.84 -42.86 -9.51
CA SER A 9 34.44 -42.32 -10.81
C SER A 9 33.04 -41.69 -10.79
N LEU A 10 32.09 -42.27 -10.05
CA LEU A 10 30.74 -41.75 -9.90
C LEU A 10 30.74 -40.46 -9.06
N ILE A 11 31.53 -40.39 -7.99
CA ILE A 11 31.68 -39.19 -7.15
C ILE A 11 32.29 -38.05 -7.97
N ARG A 12 33.31 -38.32 -8.80
CA ARG A 12 33.88 -37.31 -9.71
C ARG A 12 32.87 -36.81 -10.74
N LEU A 13 32.05 -37.69 -11.30
CA LEU A 13 30.99 -37.31 -12.24
C LEU A 13 29.94 -36.42 -11.56
N ILE A 14 29.47 -36.78 -10.37
CA ILE A 14 28.52 -35.98 -9.58
C ILE A 14 29.12 -34.61 -9.25
N PHE A 15 30.40 -34.54 -8.89
CA PHE A 15 31.08 -33.29 -8.59
C PHE A 15 31.18 -32.38 -9.83
N ILE A 16 31.49 -32.94 -11.00
CA ILE A 16 31.52 -32.19 -12.27
C ILE A 16 30.13 -31.66 -12.63
N ILE A 17 29.09 -32.49 -12.47
CA ILE A 17 27.69 -32.07 -12.71
C ILE A 17 27.30 -30.93 -11.76
N LEU A 18 27.65 -31.03 -10.48
CA LEU A 18 27.37 -29.99 -9.48
C LEU A 18 28.06 -28.66 -9.84
N VAL A 19 29.30 -28.72 -10.35
CA VAL A 19 30.05 -27.55 -10.80
C VAL A 19 29.42 -26.91 -12.05
N VAL A 20 28.83 -27.67 -12.97
CA VAL A 20 28.13 -27.10 -14.13
C VAL A 20 26.85 -26.37 -13.71
N PHE A 21 26.14 -26.84 -12.68
CA PHE A 21 24.91 -26.19 -12.21
C PHE A 21 25.14 -24.84 -11.51
N ILE A 22 26.29 -24.62 -10.87
CA ILE A 22 26.61 -23.33 -10.23
C ILE A 22 26.96 -22.21 -11.23
N PHE A 23 27.35 -22.52 -12.48
CA PHE A 23 27.63 -21.49 -13.50
C PHE A 23 26.39 -20.98 -14.25
N ARG A 24 25.19 -21.49 -13.95
CA ARG A 24 23.96 -21.13 -14.68
C ARG A 24 23.18 -19.95 -14.10
N CYS A 25 23.61 -19.38 -12.97
CA CYS A 25 23.05 -18.17 -12.38
C CYS A 25 24.02 -16.98 -12.54
N ALA A 26 24.29 -16.58 -13.79
CA ALA A 26 24.96 -15.32 -14.06
C ALA A 26 24.08 -14.49 -15.01
N PRO A 27 23.46 -13.39 -14.55
CA PRO A 27 22.77 -12.48 -15.45
C PRO A 27 23.80 -11.81 -16.37
N THR A 28 23.70 -12.05 -17.67
CA THR A 28 24.47 -11.33 -18.70
C THR A 28 23.85 -9.97 -18.96
N LEU A 29 23.81 -9.10 -17.96
CA LEU A 29 23.43 -7.69 -18.16
C LEU A 29 24.71 -6.85 -18.07
N LYS A 30 25.40 -6.72 -19.21
CA LYS A 30 26.67 -5.97 -19.28
C LYS A 30 26.51 -4.47 -19.51
N GLU A 31 25.32 -4.02 -19.90
CA GLU A 31 25.08 -2.61 -20.18
C GLU A 31 23.75 -2.20 -19.57
N VAL A 32 23.80 -1.30 -18.59
CA VAL A 32 22.61 -0.55 -18.16
C VAL A 32 22.29 0.39 -19.32
N PRO A 33 21.11 0.32 -19.95
CA PRO A 33 20.78 1.24 -21.03
C PRO A 33 20.89 2.68 -20.52
N GLU A 34 21.56 3.56 -21.28
CA GLU A 34 21.66 4.98 -20.98
C GLU A 34 20.28 5.63 -21.19
N VAL A 35 19.45 5.59 -20.16
CA VAL A 35 18.15 6.26 -20.14
C VAL A 35 18.35 7.70 -19.66
N PRO A 36 17.78 8.72 -20.34
CA PRO A 36 17.81 10.11 -19.87
C PRO A 36 17.28 10.22 -18.44
N LYS A 37 17.96 11.04 -17.61
CA LYS A 37 17.57 11.22 -16.20
C LYS A 37 16.14 11.73 -16.07
N GLU A 38 15.71 12.58 -17.00
CA GLU A 38 14.38 13.16 -17.06
C GLU A 38 13.30 12.07 -17.24
N ALA A 39 13.58 11.05 -18.07
CA ALA A 39 12.67 9.93 -18.27
C ALA A 39 12.55 9.06 -17.00
N ILE A 40 13.65 8.86 -16.27
CA ILE A 40 13.66 8.15 -14.99
C ILE A 40 12.87 8.92 -13.92
N GLU A 41 13.07 10.24 -13.83
CA GLU A 41 12.33 11.12 -12.92
C GLU A 41 10.82 11.08 -13.20
N ALA A 42 10.43 11.16 -14.48
CA ALA A 42 9.04 11.11 -14.90
C ALA A 42 8.38 9.77 -14.54
N GLU A 43 9.04 8.65 -14.80
CA GLU A 43 8.54 7.32 -14.45
C GLU A 43 8.45 7.14 -12.92
N ARG A 44 9.43 7.65 -12.17
CA ARG A 44 9.39 7.61 -10.69
C ARG A 44 8.18 8.36 -10.15
N LEU A 45 7.88 9.55 -10.66
CA LEU A 45 6.70 10.32 -10.27
C LEU A 45 5.40 9.56 -10.60
N LYS A 46 5.33 8.94 -11.77
CA LYS A 46 4.19 8.13 -12.19
C LYS A 46 3.98 6.91 -11.30
N GLN A 47 5.03 6.15 -11.01
CA GLN A 47 4.98 4.99 -10.13
C GLN A 47 4.61 5.37 -8.70
N ARG A 48 5.15 6.47 -8.20
CA ARG A 48 4.82 6.99 -6.88
C ARG A 48 3.35 7.39 -6.77
N LYS A 49 2.85 8.11 -7.77
CA LYS A 49 1.44 8.48 -7.87
C LYS A 49 0.55 7.24 -7.90
N LEU A 50 0.89 6.26 -8.74
CA LEU A 50 0.15 5.00 -8.83
C LEU A 50 0.11 4.27 -7.49
N ALA A 51 1.26 4.10 -6.83
CA ALA A 51 1.34 3.44 -5.54
C ALA A 51 0.49 4.14 -4.48
N LEU A 52 0.53 5.47 -4.45
CA LEU A 52 -0.20 6.28 -3.48
C LEU A 52 -1.72 6.18 -3.68
N PHE A 53 -2.23 6.34 -4.89
CA PHE A 53 -3.66 6.22 -5.13
C PHE A 53 -4.17 4.78 -5.00
N THR A 54 -3.37 3.79 -5.40
CA THR A 54 -3.67 2.37 -5.16
C THR A 54 -3.80 2.08 -3.66
N TYR A 55 -3.00 2.72 -2.82
CA TYR A 55 -3.13 2.59 -1.36
C TYR A 55 -4.49 3.09 -0.86
N PHE A 56 -4.93 4.28 -1.30
CA PHE A 56 -6.24 4.82 -0.89
C PHE A 56 -7.41 3.96 -1.38
N GLU A 57 -7.36 3.46 -2.61
CA GLU A 57 -8.39 2.54 -3.14
C GLU A 57 -8.47 1.24 -2.34
N ARG A 58 -7.31 0.65 -2.01
CA ARG A 58 -7.24 -0.54 -1.17
C ARG A 58 -7.75 -0.26 0.24
N LYS A 59 -7.44 0.91 0.80
CA LYS A 59 -7.90 1.32 2.13
C LYS A 59 -9.42 1.57 2.15
N GLU A 60 -9.98 2.18 1.11
CA GLU A 60 -11.42 2.32 0.92
C GLU A 60 -12.10 0.94 0.86
N ARG A 61 -11.57 0.02 0.05
CA ARG A 61 -12.09 -1.37 -0.01
C ARG A 61 -12.01 -2.06 1.35
N LEU A 62 -10.90 -1.90 2.06
CA LEU A 62 -10.73 -2.44 3.41
C LEU A 62 -11.78 -1.87 4.36
N ASN A 63 -11.98 -0.54 4.36
CA ASN A 63 -12.94 0.12 5.24
C ASN A 63 -14.38 -0.32 4.95
N ASN A 64 -14.75 -0.51 3.69
CA ASN A 64 -16.07 -1.04 3.29
C ASN A 64 -16.34 -2.43 3.88
N VAL A 65 -15.31 -3.27 4.04
CA VAL A 65 -15.46 -4.60 4.67
C VAL A 65 -15.37 -4.50 6.19
N TRP A 66 -14.37 -3.78 6.69
CA TRP A 66 -14.04 -3.69 8.11
C TRP A 66 -15.18 -3.11 8.93
N TYR A 67 -15.82 -2.03 8.48
CA TYR A 67 -16.94 -1.44 9.20
C TYR A 67 -18.14 -2.40 9.31
N ASN A 68 -18.44 -3.15 8.25
CA ASN A 68 -19.52 -4.14 8.27
C ASN A 68 -19.23 -5.26 9.27
N LEU A 69 -17.97 -5.72 9.34
CA LEU A 69 -17.55 -6.72 10.34
C LEU A 69 -17.70 -6.18 11.77
N LEU A 70 -17.31 -4.93 12.02
CA LEU A 70 -17.45 -4.33 13.35
C LEU A 70 -18.91 -4.22 13.80
N ILE A 71 -19.81 -3.84 12.88
CA ILE A 71 -21.24 -3.73 13.17
C ILE A 71 -21.86 -5.10 13.40
N GLY A 72 -21.51 -6.09 12.57
CA GLY A 72 -21.95 -7.47 12.76
C GLY A 72 -21.42 -8.09 14.06
N ALA A 73 -20.30 -7.61 14.59
CA ALA A 73 -19.71 -8.09 15.83
C ALA A 73 -20.36 -7.51 17.11
N VAL A 74 -21.22 -6.48 16.99
CA VAL A 74 -21.85 -5.79 18.14
C VAL A 74 -22.48 -6.74 19.17
N PRO A 75 -23.24 -7.80 18.78
CA PRO A 75 -23.83 -8.73 19.75
C PRO A 75 -22.81 -9.44 20.67
N PHE A 76 -21.55 -9.51 20.26
CA PHE A 76 -20.47 -10.15 21.02
C PHE A 76 -19.68 -9.17 21.91
N CYS A 77 -19.90 -7.86 21.78
CA CYS A 77 -19.09 -6.83 22.44
C CYS A 77 -19.55 -6.47 23.86
N LYS A 78 -20.65 -7.05 24.38
CA LYS A 78 -21.24 -6.72 25.70
C LYS A 78 -21.30 -5.19 25.91
N ASN A 79 -20.56 -4.68 26.90
CA ASN A 79 -20.52 -3.26 27.24
C ASN A 79 -19.34 -2.50 26.59
N ASN A 80 -18.49 -3.18 25.82
CA ASN A 80 -17.34 -2.58 25.15
C ASN A 80 -17.74 -2.05 23.75
N LEU A 81 -18.62 -1.06 23.74
CA LEU A 81 -19.13 -0.44 22.51
C LEU A 81 -18.45 0.91 22.29
N ARG A 82 -18.11 1.20 21.03
CA ARG A 82 -17.60 2.50 20.61
C ARG A 82 -18.45 3.05 19.47
N PRO A 83 -18.76 4.34 19.47
CA PRO A 83 -19.51 4.94 18.37
C PRO A 83 -18.67 4.90 17.10
N ILE A 84 -19.33 4.57 15.99
CA ILE A 84 -18.75 4.58 14.64
C ILE A 84 -19.61 5.48 13.78
N TYR A 85 -18.97 6.46 13.14
CA TYR A 85 -19.65 7.41 12.27
C TYR A 85 -19.47 7.08 10.78
N GLY A 86 -18.45 6.30 10.42
CA GLY A 86 -18.23 5.81 9.06
C GLY A 86 -17.58 6.81 8.12
N PHE A 87 -16.61 7.58 8.59
CA PHE A 87 -15.81 8.46 7.75
C PHE A 87 -14.36 8.49 8.26
N GLU A 88 -13.46 8.91 7.39
CA GLU A 88 -12.05 9.07 7.71
C GLU A 88 -11.57 10.45 7.26
N ILE A 89 -10.65 11.02 8.04
CA ILE A 89 -10.09 12.35 7.80
C ILE A 89 -8.59 12.27 7.55
N HIS A 90 -8.08 13.30 6.88
CA HIS A 90 -6.65 13.51 6.72
C HIS A 90 -6.30 14.99 6.71
N ASP A 91 -5.02 15.29 6.91
CA ASP A 91 -4.46 16.62 6.71
C ASP A 91 -3.10 16.55 6.02
N LYS A 92 -2.55 17.70 5.61
CA LYS A 92 -1.28 17.76 4.90
C LYS A 92 -0.08 17.29 5.74
N LYS A 93 -0.16 17.32 7.07
CA LYS A 93 0.91 16.94 8.01
C LYS A 93 1.05 15.42 8.10
N MET A 94 0.02 14.66 7.71
CA MET A 94 0.05 13.19 7.67
C MET A 94 0.89 12.62 6.51
N TYR A 95 1.37 13.46 5.59
CA TYR A 95 2.04 13.03 4.36
C TYR A 95 3.38 13.72 4.17
N LYS A 96 4.28 13.08 3.40
CA LYS A 96 5.51 13.72 2.95
C LYS A 96 5.19 14.86 1.98
N LYS A 97 6.01 15.92 1.97
CA LYS A 97 5.80 17.12 1.12
C LYS A 97 5.59 16.79 -0.37
N GLU A 98 6.33 15.81 -0.87
CA GLU A 98 6.25 15.28 -2.24
C GLU A 98 4.91 14.58 -2.53
N ASP A 99 4.36 13.84 -1.56
CA ASP A 99 3.06 13.17 -1.68
C ASP A 99 1.90 14.16 -1.59
N VAL A 100 2.03 15.21 -0.77
CA VAL A 100 1.01 16.26 -0.66
C VAL A 100 0.73 16.90 -2.02
N LYS A 101 1.76 17.11 -2.85
CA LYS A 101 1.58 17.66 -4.21
C LYS A 101 0.73 16.74 -5.09
N LEU A 102 0.99 15.44 -5.05
CA LEU A 102 0.25 14.44 -5.83
C LEU A 102 -1.19 14.26 -5.31
N LEU A 103 -1.38 14.21 -3.99
CA LEU A 103 -2.69 14.00 -3.38
C LEU A 103 -3.65 15.17 -3.62
N ARG A 104 -3.12 16.39 -3.79
CA ARG A 104 -3.91 17.57 -4.13
C ARG A 104 -4.65 17.49 -5.47
N GLU A 105 -4.28 16.54 -6.33
CA GLU A 105 -5.02 16.29 -7.56
C GLU A 105 -6.42 15.71 -7.31
N LYS A 106 -6.61 14.97 -6.20
CA LYS A 106 -7.88 14.31 -5.85
C LYS A 106 -8.51 14.91 -4.59
N TYR A 107 -7.69 15.36 -3.65
CA TYR A 107 -8.12 15.75 -2.32
C TYR A 107 -7.85 17.23 -2.00
N LEU A 108 -8.77 17.88 -1.28
CA LEU A 108 -8.61 19.27 -0.82
C LEU A 108 -7.70 19.38 0.42
N LEU A 109 -6.47 18.88 0.30
CA LEU A 109 -5.46 18.83 1.36
C LEU A 109 -4.94 20.21 1.77
N ASN A 110 -5.51 20.71 2.87
CA ASN A 110 -5.20 21.97 3.51
C ASN A 110 -4.65 21.76 4.94
N ASP A 111 -4.55 22.85 5.71
CA ASP A 111 -4.17 22.83 7.13
C ASP A 111 -5.24 22.29 8.08
N LYS A 112 -6.49 22.27 7.62
CA LYS A 112 -7.62 21.75 8.39
C LYS A 112 -7.91 20.29 7.98
N PRO A 113 -8.34 19.43 8.92
CA PRO A 113 -8.73 18.06 8.59
C PRO A 113 -9.83 18.04 7.53
N THR A 114 -9.64 17.17 6.55
CA THR A 114 -10.51 17.02 5.38
C THR A 114 -10.95 15.57 5.27
N VAL A 115 -12.20 15.34 4.90
CA VAL A 115 -12.75 13.98 4.75
C VAL A 115 -12.19 13.34 3.47
N TRP A 116 -11.57 12.17 3.56
CA TRP A 116 -11.08 11.44 2.39
C TRP A 116 -11.89 10.18 2.06
N TYR A 117 -12.70 9.70 3.00
CA TYR A 117 -13.57 8.54 2.81
C TYR A 117 -14.86 8.69 3.63
N VAL A 118 -15.98 8.23 3.05
CA VAL A 118 -17.29 8.14 3.70
C VAL A 118 -17.92 6.80 3.33
N HIS A 119 -18.21 5.97 4.33
CA HIS A 119 -18.85 4.67 4.12
C HIS A 119 -20.31 4.86 3.68
N PRO A 120 -20.77 4.17 2.62
CA PRO A 120 -22.08 4.43 2.00
C PRO A 120 -23.29 4.16 2.91
N ASN A 121 -23.17 3.20 3.83
CA ASN A 121 -24.30 2.75 4.67
C ASN A 121 -24.21 3.22 6.13
N LEU A 122 -23.38 4.21 6.45
CA LEU A 122 -23.14 4.66 7.83
C LEU A 122 -23.56 6.12 8.08
N PRO A 123 -23.69 6.53 9.36
CA PRO A 123 -24.28 7.82 9.73
C PRO A 123 -23.70 9.03 9.01
N ALA A 124 -22.39 9.07 8.75
CA ALA A 124 -21.76 10.18 8.03
C ALA A 124 -22.35 10.40 6.63
N LYS A 125 -22.65 9.32 5.89
CA LYS A 125 -23.28 9.42 4.57
C LYS A 125 -24.71 9.94 4.67
N ILE A 126 -25.47 9.45 5.65
CA ILE A 126 -26.86 9.86 5.91
C ILE A 126 -26.91 11.34 6.30
N ALA A 127 -25.95 11.81 7.10
CA ALA A 127 -25.78 13.20 7.48
C ALA A 127 -25.32 14.11 6.32
N GLY A 128 -25.04 13.55 5.14
CA GLY A 128 -24.66 14.29 3.96
C GLY A 128 -23.17 14.63 3.83
N LEU A 129 -22.32 14.06 4.69
CA LEU A 129 -20.86 14.25 4.61
C LEU A 129 -20.32 13.67 3.30
N LYS A 130 -19.40 14.40 2.66
CA LYS A 130 -18.78 14.04 1.39
C LYS A 130 -17.27 14.07 1.49
N VAL A 131 -16.62 13.32 0.58
CA VAL A 131 -15.18 13.44 0.35
C VAL A 131 -14.88 14.90 -0.02
N ASN A 132 -13.78 15.43 0.50
CA ASN A 132 -13.33 16.82 0.41
C ASN A 132 -14.06 17.84 1.30
N ASP A 133 -15.02 17.41 2.13
CA ASP A 133 -15.56 18.29 3.16
C ASP A 133 -14.48 18.64 4.20
N LYS A 134 -14.42 19.91 4.59
CA LYS A 134 -13.49 20.41 5.61
C LYS A 134 -14.16 20.38 6.97
N ILE A 135 -13.47 19.80 7.95
CA ILE A 135 -13.91 19.82 9.34
C ILE A 135 -13.43 21.12 9.99
N LEU A 136 -14.38 22.00 10.30
CA LEU A 136 -14.08 23.28 10.94
C LEU A 136 -14.14 23.18 12.46
N LYS A 137 -15.18 22.49 12.97
CA LYS A 137 -15.44 22.32 14.41
C LYS A 137 -16.18 21.01 14.66
N ILE A 138 -15.97 20.43 15.83
CA ILE A 138 -16.76 19.32 16.39
C ILE A 138 -17.25 19.76 17.76
N ASN A 139 -18.57 19.79 17.97
CA ASN A 139 -19.19 20.26 19.22
C ASN A 139 -18.65 21.63 19.69
N GLY A 140 -18.48 22.56 18.75
CA GLY A 140 -17.98 23.92 19.01
C GLY A 140 -16.46 24.06 19.19
N LYS A 141 -15.71 22.95 19.23
CA LYS A 141 -14.25 22.95 19.41
C LYS A 141 -13.52 22.75 18.08
N GLU A 142 -12.35 23.37 17.93
CA GLU A 142 -11.50 23.09 16.77
C GLU A 142 -10.99 21.64 16.80
N PRO A 143 -10.90 20.99 15.63
CA PRO A 143 -10.46 19.60 15.51
C PRO A 143 -8.95 19.42 15.59
#